data_AF-A0A0G9H9G7-F1
#
_entry.id   AF-A0A0G9H9G7-F1
#
_cell.length_a   1.000
_cell.length_b   1.000
_cell.length_c   1.000
_cell.angle_alpha   90.00
_cell.angle_beta   90.00
_cell.angle_gamma   90.00
#
_symmetry.space_group_name_H-M   'P 1'
#
loop_
_entity.id
_entity.type
_entity.pdbx_description
1 polymer ?
#
loop_
_entity_poly.entity_id
_entity_poly.type
_entity_poly.pdbx_seq_one_letter_code
_entity_poly.pdbx_strand_id
1 'polypeptide(L)'
;MLVIAVGLWMAFSSAIAGEPSLSAQANNQKTMEEMCRETVCQHNVHVLLKQKDGAMFDRTFDVMPGAVQPHWLAILAGQTLYIEADKTNDRLTDFRVVEAVTHPEKTLIVTLHQSDDGSMLLKVTNPFSQSLKFNMGMMPLDSDKLLKTSSCPVMAGGSSFESWPEPVFQVVLGNARFIDADKGQVACD
;
A
#
# COMPACT_ATOMS: atom_id res chain seq x y z
N MET A 1 46.60 -29.20 52.83
CA MET A 1 46.51 -29.06 51.36
C MET A 1 45.10 -28.63 51.03
N LEU A 2 44.93 -27.37 50.62
CA LEU A 2 43.64 -26.73 50.34
C LEU A 2 43.52 -26.60 48.81
N VAL A 3 42.51 -27.20 48.21
CA VAL A 3 42.24 -27.11 46.76
C VAL A 3 41.04 -26.18 46.58
N ILE A 4 41.27 -25.04 45.93
CA ILE A 4 40.26 -24.00 45.65
C ILE A 4 39.56 -24.36 44.34
N ALA A 5 38.25 -24.57 44.40
CA ALA A 5 37.38 -24.70 43.23
C ALA A 5 36.93 -23.30 42.76
N VAL A 6 37.29 -22.93 41.53
CA VAL A 6 36.87 -21.68 40.89
C VAL A 6 35.61 -21.96 40.07
N GLY A 7 34.47 -21.47 40.56
CA GLY A 7 33.18 -21.54 39.87
C GLY A 7 33.06 -20.43 38.81
N LEU A 8 32.85 -20.84 37.56
CA LEU A 8 32.60 -19.96 36.40
C LEU A 8 31.08 -19.75 36.26
N TRP A 9 30.59 -18.56 36.63
CA TRP A 9 29.19 -18.17 36.38
C TRP A 9 29.10 -17.43 35.04
N MET A 10 28.50 -18.06 34.02
CA MET A 10 28.11 -17.35 32.80
C MET A 10 26.73 -16.71 33.03
N ALA A 11 26.68 -15.39 33.05
CA ALA A 11 25.43 -14.64 33.06
C ALA A 11 24.83 -14.61 31.65
N PHE A 12 23.69 -15.25 31.46
CA PHE A 12 22.85 -15.10 30.26
C PHE A 12 22.07 -13.79 30.35
N SER A 13 22.50 -12.77 29.62
CA SER A 13 21.68 -11.58 29.36
C SER A 13 20.62 -11.93 28.33
N SER A 14 19.38 -12.10 28.78
CA SER A 14 18.22 -12.21 27.91
C SER A 14 17.89 -10.83 27.33
N ALA A 15 18.01 -10.67 26.02
CA ALA A 15 17.48 -9.50 25.32
C ALA A 15 15.96 -9.63 25.22
N ILE A 16 15.23 -8.78 25.94
CA ILE A 16 13.78 -8.66 25.82
C ILE A 16 13.49 -7.86 24.55
N ALA A 17 12.98 -8.52 23.52
CA ALA A 17 12.35 -7.84 22.39
C ALA A 17 11.07 -7.14 22.91
N GLY A 18 11.00 -5.82 22.75
CA GLY A 18 9.88 -5.03 23.25
C GLY A 18 8.63 -5.23 22.41
N GLU A 19 7.62 -5.91 22.96
CA GLU A 19 6.26 -5.88 22.43
C GLU A 19 5.65 -4.49 22.68
N PRO A 20 4.97 -3.87 21.70
CA PRO A 20 4.28 -2.61 21.92
C PRO A 20 3.22 -2.78 23.01
N SER A 21 3.15 -1.82 23.93
CA SER A 21 2.23 -1.89 25.06
C SER A 21 0.76 -1.85 24.60
N LEU A 22 -0.08 -2.67 25.23
CA LEU A 22 -1.54 -2.73 25.00
C LEU A 22 -2.21 -1.34 25.04
N SER A 23 -1.68 -0.41 25.85
CA SER A 23 -2.18 0.97 25.93
C SER A 23 -1.90 1.81 24.68
N ALA A 24 -0.79 1.58 23.98
CA ALA A 24 -0.46 2.28 22.74
C ALA A 24 -1.35 1.77 21.58
N GLN A 25 -1.61 0.46 21.55
CA GLN A 25 -2.52 -0.16 20.58
C GLN A 25 -3.96 0.34 20.76
N ALA A 26 -4.46 0.38 21.99
CA ALA A 26 -5.81 0.86 22.31
C ALA A 26 -6.03 2.35 21.95
N ASN A 27 -5.03 3.20 22.21
CA ASN A 27 -5.12 4.62 21.85
C ASN A 27 -5.12 4.86 20.34
N ASN A 28 -4.33 4.09 19.57
CA ASN A 28 -4.33 4.18 18.12
C ASN A 28 -5.67 3.75 17.51
N GLN A 29 -6.26 2.66 18.02
CA GLN A 29 -7.56 2.18 17.54
C GLN A 29 -8.67 3.21 17.76
N LYS A 30 -8.75 3.80 18.96
CA LYS A 30 -9.73 4.84 19.27
C LYS A 30 -9.59 6.08 18.37
N THR A 31 -8.35 6.46 18.05
CA THR A 31 -8.06 7.58 17.14
C THR A 31 -8.52 7.26 15.71
N MET A 32 -8.34 6.02 15.25
CA MET A 32 -8.76 5.58 13.92
C MET A 32 -10.29 5.51 13.80
N GLU A 33 -10.97 4.93 14.80
CA GLU A 33 -12.44 4.88 14.86
C GLU A 33 -13.09 6.27 14.88
N GLU A 34 -12.44 7.24 15.54
CA GLU A 34 -12.84 8.65 15.52
C GLU A 34 -12.75 9.25 14.11
N MET A 35 -11.67 9.02 13.37
CA MET A 35 -11.54 9.48 11.98
C MET A 35 -12.60 8.84 11.07
N CYS A 36 -12.92 7.56 11.27
CA CYS A 36 -13.88 6.83 10.45
C CYS A 36 -15.35 7.31 10.59
N ARG A 37 -15.63 8.23 11.53
CA ARG A 37 -16.94 8.89 11.60
C ARG A 37 -17.11 9.94 10.50
N GLU A 38 -16.00 10.49 10.01
CA GLU A 38 -16.00 11.59 9.04
C GLU A 38 -15.54 11.14 7.65
N THR A 39 -14.89 9.98 7.54
CA THR A 39 -14.41 9.42 6.28
C THR A 39 -14.71 7.93 6.16
N VAL A 40 -14.83 7.45 4.92
CA VAL A 40 -15.00 6.02 4.64
C VAL A 40 -13.73 5.30 5.05
N CYS A 41 -13.85 4.29 5.91
CA CYS A 41 -12.74 3.44 6.32
C CYS A 41 -12.85 2.04 5.72
N GLN A 42 -11.71 1.36 5.71
CA GLN A 42 -11.64 -0.06 5.39
C GLN A 42 -11.71 -0.86 6.69
N HIS A 43 -12.40 -1.99 6.68
CA HIS A 43 -12.59 -2.83 7.86
C HIS A 43 -12.12 -4.25 7.60
N ASN A 44 -11.61 -4.90 8.64
CA ASN A 44 -11.15 -6.30 8.59
C ASN A 44 -10.16 -6.54 7.44
N VAL A 45 -9.21 -5.62 7.24
CA VAL A 45 -8.25 -5.72 6.14
C VAL A 45 -7.22 -6.77 6.48
N HIS A 46 -7.20 -7.87 5.74
CA HIS A 46 -6.20 -8.92 5.87
C HIS A 46 -5.04 -8.68 4.92
N VAL A 47 -3.82 -8.61 5.46
CA VAL A 47 -2.59 -8.51 4.70
C VAL A 47 -1.74 -9.75 4.98
N LEU A 48 -1.47 -10.49 3.90
CA LEU A 48 -0.63 -11.68 3.90
C LEU A 48 0.53 -11.47 2.92
N LEU A 49 1.76 -11.45 3.43
CA LEU A 49 2.97 -11.25 2.65
C LEU A 49 4.09 -12.16 3.15
N LYS A 50 4.85 -12.73 2.21
CA LYS A 50 6.14 -13.36 2.47
C LYS A 50 7.21 -12.28 2.66
N GLN A 51 7.94 -12.36 3.76
CA GLN A 51 9.04 -11.47 4.11
C GLN A 51 10.35 -11.88 3.42
N LYS A 52 11.37 -11.01 3.48
CA LYS A 52 12.68 -11.24 2.83
C LYS A 52 13.40 -12.49 3.35
N ASP A 53 13.21 -12.81 4.63
CA ASP A 53 13.76 -14.01 5.29
C ASP A 53 12.91 -15.27 5.02
N GLY A 54 11.82 -15.15 4.26
CA GLY A 54 10.87 -16.22 3.97
C GLY A 54 9.79 -16.42 5.02
N ALA A 55 9.80 -15.69 6.13
CA ALA A 55 8.71 -15.72 7.11
C ALA A 55 7.42 -15.11 6.53
N MET A 56 6.27 -15.40 7.16
CA MET A 56 4.99 -14.84 6.75
C MET A 56 4.59 -13.69 7.67
N PHE A 57 4.33 -12.53 7.08
CA PHE A 57 3.55 -11.47 7.68
C PHE A 57 2.08 -11.73 7.40
N ASP A 58 1.35 -12.12 8.44
CA ASP A 58 -0.08 -12.39 8.39
C ASP A 58 -0.76 -11.56 9.47
N ARG A 59 -1.44 -10.48 9.07
CA ARG A 59 -2.10 -9.55 9.99
C ARG A 59 -3.46 -9.13 9.46
N THR A 60 -4.44 -9.13 10.34
CA THR A 60 -5.73 -8.48 10.10
C THR A 60 -5.78 -7.16 10.85
N PHE A 61 -6.21 -6.11 10.18
CA PHE A 61 -6.42 -4.79 10.74
C PHE A 61 -7.92 -4.54 10.83
N ASP A 62 -8.43 -4.34 12.05
CA ASP A 62 -9.86 -4.11 12.28
C ASP A 62 -10.37 -2.88 11.52
N VAL A 63 -9.53 -1.83 11.49
CA VAL A 63 -9.82 -0.58 10.82
C VAL A 63 -8.56 0.02 10.19
N MET A 64 -8.69 0.48 8.95
CA MET A 64 -7.66 1.18 8.19
C MET A 64 -8.26 2.42 7.51
N PRO A 65 -7.46 3.46 7.22
CA PRO A 65 -7.92 4.59 6.44
C PRO A 65 -8.55 4.16 5.12
N GLY A 66 -9.55 4.92 4.65
CA GLY A 66 -10.18 4.71 3.35
C GLY A 66 -9.19 4.64 2.20
N ALA A 67 -9.46 3.76 1.25
CA ALA A 67 -8.68 3.65 0.02
C ALA A 67 -8.76 4.91 -0.85
N VAL A 68 -9.84 5.70 -0.73
CA VAL A 68 -9.93 7.04 -1.31
C VAL A 68 -9.76 8.08 -0.21
N GLN A 69 -8.85 9.02 -0.45
CA GLN A 69 -8.65 10.22 0.35
C GLN A 69 -8.75 11.45 -0.57
N PRO A 70 -8.97 12.67 -0.05
CA PRO A 70 -9.21 13.86 -0.88
C PRO A 70 -8.17 14.15 -1.98
N HIS A 71 -6.92 13.69 -1.82
CA HIS A 71 -5.82 13.98 -2.74
C HIS A 71 -5.07 12.75 -3.26
N TRP A 72 -5.42 11.54 -2.80
CA TRP A 72 -4.74 10.32 -3.20
C TRP A 72 -5.61 9.08 -2.99
N LEU A 73 -5.20 8.00 -3.66
CA LEU A 73 -5.71 6.66 -3.50
C LEU A 73 -4.67 5.83 -2.74
N ALA A 74 -5.09 4.96 -1.84
CA ALA A 74 -4.23 4.01 -1.16
C ALA A 74 -4.72 2.59 -1.46
N ILE A 75 -3.80 1.72 -1.84
CA ILE A 75 -4.04 0.29 -2.02
C ILE A 75 -3.09 -0.50 -1.13
N LEU A 76 -3.64 -1.46 -0.38
CA LEU A 76 -2.89 -2.37 0.48
C LEU A 76 -2.57 -3.67 -0.28
N ALA A 77 -1.53 -4.36 0.15
CA ALA A 77 -1.16 -5.63 -0.44
C ALA A 77 -2.30 -6.67 -0.36
N GLY A 78 -2.47 -7.42 -1.45
CA GLY A 78 -3.54 -8.40 -1.63
C GLY A 78 -4.85 -7.83 -2.16
N GLN A 79 -4.98 -6.50 -2.29
CA GLN A 79 -6.23 -5.87 -2.72
C GLN A 79 -6.37 -5.77 -4.23
N THR A 80 -7.64 -5.79 -4.65
CA THR A 80 -8.12 -5.30 -5.94
C THR A 80 -9.19 -4.24 -5.67
N LEU A 81 -8.99 -3.04 -6.21
CA LEU A 81 -9.91 -1.91 -6.07
C LEU A 81 -10.50 -1.55 -7.43
N TYR A 82 -11.82 -1.37 -7.47
CA TYR A 82 -12.54 -0.76 -8.58
C TYR A 82 -12.86 0.67 -8.20
N ILE A 83 -12.32 1.63 -8.95
CA ILE A 83 -12.36 3.05 -8.58
C ILE A 83 -13.00 3.85 -9.70
N GLU A 84 -14.23 4.29 -9.49
CA GLU A 84 -14.85 5.28 -10.38
C GLU A 84 -14.21 6.66 -10.15
N ALA A 85 -13.99 7.40 -11.23
CA ALA A 85 -13.51 8.78 -11.17
C ALA A 85 -14.13 9.62 -12.28
N ASP A 86 -14.37 10.89 -11.99
CA ASP A 86 -14.89 11.86 -12.94
C ASP A 86 -13.75 12.62 -13.61
N LYS A 87 -13.92 12.90 -14.91
CA LYS A 87 -12.98 13.73 -15.67
C LYS A 87 -13.35 15.20 -15.56
N THR A 88 -12.44 15.99 -15.00
CA THR A 88 -12.56 17.46 -14.95
C THR A 88 -11.30 18.07 -15.55
N ASN A 89 -11.42 18.64 -16.76
CA ASN A 89 -10.27 19.12 -17.54
C ASN A 89 -9.22 18.00 -17.75
N ASP A 90 -7.96 18.28 -17.41
CA ASP A 90 -6.83 17.35 -17.50
C ASP A 90 -6.61 16.51 -16.23
N ARG A 91 -7.62 16.39 -15.36
CA ARG A 91 -7.51 15.68 -14.07
C ARG A 91 -8.64 14.69 -13.87
N LEU A 92 -8.33 13.66 -13.10
CA LEU A 92 -9.35 12.83 -12.46
C LEU A 92 -9.70 13.40 -11.10
N THR A 93 -10.98 13.43 -10.81
CA THR A 93 -11.59 13.98 -9.59
C THR A 93 -12.64 13.04 -9.06
N ASP A 94 -13.09 13.27 -7.82
CA ASP A 94 -14.24 12.57 -7.24
C ASP A 94 -14.13 11.04 -7.30
N PHE A 95 -13.01 10.55 -6.77
CA PHE A 95 -12.73 9.12 -6.71
C PHE A 95 -13.70 8.42 -5.77
N ARG A 96 -14.18 7.24 -6.16
CA ARG A 96 -15.07 6.40 -5.35
C ARG A 96 -14.71 4.94 -5.53
N VAL A 97 -14.50 4.22 -4.44
CA VAL A 97 -14.43 2.76 -4.51
C VAL A 97 -15.84 2.22 -4.75
N VAL A 98 -15.98 1.32 -5.72
CA VAL A 98 -17.23 0.63 -6.02
C VAL A 98 -17.06 -0.87 -5.84
N GLU A 99 -18.13 -1.55 -5.40
CA GLU A 99 -18.10 -3.01 -5.20
C GLU A 99 -18.19 -3.77 -6.53
N ALA A 100 -18.82 -3.18 -7.55
CA ALA A 100 -19.01 -3.77 -8.86
C ALA A 100 -18.80 -2.75 -9.97
N VAL A 101 -18.19 -3.20 -11.08
CA VAL A 101 -17.96 -2.37 -12.27
C VAL A 101 -19.25 -2.27 -13.07
N THR A 102 -20.01 -1.21 -12.82
CA THR A 102 -21.23 -0.88 -13.60
C THR A 102 -20.96 0.15 -14.70
N HIS A 103 -19.90 0.94 -14.56
CA HIS A 103 -19.46 1.97 -15.51
C HIS A 103 -18.01 1.73 -15.96
N PRO A 104 -17.75 0.72 -16.81
CA PRO A 104 -16.40 0.33 -17.20
C PRO A 104 -15.61 1.47 -17.86
N GLU A 105 -16.27 2.43 -18.50
CA GLU A 105 -15.67 3.58 -19.17
C GLU A 105 -15.02 4.62 -18.24
N LYS A 106 -15.34 4.57 -16.95
CA LYS A 106 -14.82 5.49 -15.92
C LYS A 106 -14.31 4.77 -14.66
N THR A 107 -14.18 3.44 -14.70
CA THR A 107 -13.69 2.64 -13.59
C THR A 107 -12.24 2.21 -13.79
N LEU A 108 -11.33 2.77 -12.98
CA LEU A 108 -9.97 2.28 -12.84
C LEU A 108 -9.98 0.93 -12.10
N ILE A 109 -9.09 0.03 -12.50
CA ILE A 109 -8.84 -1.22 -11.76
C ILE A 109 -7.41 -1.20 -11.25
N VAL A 110 -7.24 -1.26 -9.93
CA VAL A 110 -5.93 -1.20 -9.27
C VAL A 110 -5.74 -2.49 -8.48
N THR A 111 -4.65 -3.20 -8.71
CA THR A 111 -4.32 -4.43 -7.98
C THR A 111 -2.90 -4.36 -7.45
N LEU A 112 -2.69 -4.74 -6.18
CA LEU A 112 -1.37 -4.89 -5.60
C LEU A 112 -1.25 -6.30 -5.04
N HIS A 113 -0.39 -7.13 -5.63
CA HIS A 113 -0.22 -8.52 -5.23
C HIS A 113 1.25 -8.90 -5.10
N GLN A 114 1.52 -9.91 -4.29
CA GLN A 114 2.83 -10.56 -4.20
C GLN A 114 2.84 -11.86 -4.99
N SER A 115 3.83 -12.04 -5.85
CA SER A 115 4.09 -13.28 -6.57
C SER A 115 4.73 -14.33 -5.66
N ASP A 116 4.74 -15.60 -6.08
CA ASP A 116 5.30 -16.72 -5.30
C ASP A 116 6.80 -16.54 -4.94
N ASP A 117 7.55 -15.83 -5.78
CA ASP A 117 8.96 -15.51 -5.55
C ASP A 117 9.18 -14.38 -4.53
N GLY A 118 8.11 -13.76 -4.04
CA GLY A 118 8.14 -12.66 -3.07
C GLY A 118 8.14 -11.26 -3.70
N SER A 119 8.25 -11.15 -5.03
CA SER A 119 8.17 -9.88 -5.74
C SER A 119 6.76 -9.28 -5.67
N MET A 120 6.69 -7.95 -5.60
CA MET A 120 5.43 -7.22 -5.62
C MET A 120 5.13 -6.71 -7.01
N LEU A 121 3.86 -6.77 -7.40
CA LEU A 121 3.35 -6.21 -8.65
C LEU A 121 2.14 -5.32 -8.37
N LEU A 122 2.26 -4.05 -8.73
CA LEU A 122 1.13 -3.15 -8.90
C LEU A 122 0.72 -3.17 -10.37
N LYS A 123 -0.58 -3.33 -10.63
CA LYS A 123 -1.19 -3.12 -11.94
C LYS A 123 -2.26 -2.05 -11.83
N VAL A 124 -2.22 -1.06 -12.72
CA VAL A 124 -3.26 -0.03 -12.86
C VAL A 124 -3.85 -0.16 -14.26
N THR A 125 -5.17 -0.29 -14.35
CA THR A 125 -5.91 -0.34 -15.63
C THR A 125 -6.66 0.96 -15.83
N ASN A 126 -6.43 1.60 -16.96
CA ASN A 126 -7.00 2.89 -17.33
C ASN A 126 -8.13 2.71 -18.37
N PRO A 127 -9.38 3.04 -18.03
CA PRO A 127 -10.51 2.90 -18.96
C PRO A 127 -10.62 4.08 -19.93
N PHE A 128 -9.92 5.17 -19.68
CA PHE A 128 -10.08 6.42 -20.42
C PHE A 128 -9.33 6.37 -21.76
N SER A 129 -9.79 7.19 -22.71
CA SER A 129 -9.18 7.34 -24.04
C SER A 129 -7.86 8.14 -24.05
N GLN A 130 -7.38 8.57 -22.89
CA GLN A 130 -6.12 9.31 -22.73
C GLN A 130 -5.27 8.64 -21.65
N SER A 131 -3.96 8.69 -21.84
CA SER A 131 -3.01 8.15 -20.87
C SER A 131 -3.06 8.92 -19.56
N LEU A 132 -2.90 8.21 -18.45
CA LEU A 132 -2.85 8.78 -17.10
C LEU A 132 -1.43 8.76 -16.55
N LYS A 133 -1.11 9.75 -15.74
CA LYS A 133 0.10 9.79 -14.93
C LYS A 133 -0.27 10.04 -13.48
N PHE A 134 0.40 9.32 -12.58
CA PHE A 134 0.25 9.46 -11.14
C PHE A 134 1.54 10.01 -10.53
N ASN A 135 1.44 10.54 -9.32
CA ASN A 135 2.58 10.61 -8.42
C ASN A 135 2.45 9.40 -7.50
N MET A 136 3.53 8.65 -7.28
CA MET A 136 3.46 7.40 -6.52
C MET A 136 4.35 7.43 -5.29
N GLY A 137 3.83 6.87 -4.19
CA GLY A 137 4.58 6.53 -3.01
C GLY A 137 4.35 5.07 -2.65
N MET A 138 5.36 4.42 -2.08
CA MET A 138 5.26 3.04 -1.58
C MET A 138 5.69 2.98 -0.12
N MET A 139 5.05 2.12 0.66
CA MET A 139 5.43 1.79 2.02
C MET A 139 5.93 0.34 2.03
N PRO A 140 7.25 0.12 2.10
CA PRO A 140 7.80 -1.22 2.30
C PRO A 140 7.25 -1.87 3.58
N LEU A 141 7.18 -3.20 3.62
CA LEU A 141 6.65 -3.91 4.79
C LEU A 141 7.48 -3.68 6.08
N ASP A 142 8.78 -3.42 5.94
CA ASP A 142 9.72 -3.19 7.02
C ASP A 142 9.87 -1.70 7.41
N SER A 143 9.01 -0.82 6.88
CA SER A 143 9.06 0.61 7.14
C SER A 143 7.68 1.21 7.34
N ASP A 144 7.59 2.16 8.27
CA ASP A 144 6.42 3.03 8.48
C ASP A 144 6.44 4.27 7.57
N LYS A 145 7.43 4.40 6.68
CA LYS A 145 7.62 5.57 5.83
C LYS A 145 7.02 5.37 4.45
N LEU A 146 6.33 6.40 3.97
CA LEU A 146 5.94 6.51 2.57
C LEU A 146 7.15 7.03 1.76
N LEU A 147 7.75 6.17 0.95
CA LEU A 147 8.87 6.48 0.08
C LEU A 147 8.37 6.86 -1.30
N LYS A 148 8.86 7.98 -1.85
CA LYS A 148 8.58 8.35 -3.24
C LYS A 148 9.14 7.27 -4.18
N THR A 149 8.38 6.91 -5.20
CA THR A 149 8.82 6.01 -6.27
C THR A 149 8.36 6.56 -7.62
N SER A 150 9.00 6.12 -8.70
CA SER A 150 8.62 6.49 -10.06
C SER A 150 7.29 5.84 -10.43
N SER A 151 6.55 6.43 -11.37
CA SER A 151 5.42 5.75 -12.00
C SER A 151 5.54 5.85 -13.52
N CYS A 152 5.21 4.80 -14.24
CA CYS A 152 5.03 4.81 -15.68
C CYS A 152 3.61 5.32 -16.01
N PRO A 153 3.46 6.01 -17.15
CA PRO A 153 2.15 6.31 -17.70
C PRO A 153 1.27 5.06 -17.82
N VAL A 154 0.00 5.20 -17.47
CA VAL A 154 -1.02 4.18 -17.73
C VAL A 154 -1.66 4.49 -19.06
N MET A 155 -1.33 3.72 -20.09
CA MET A 155 -1.77 3.97 -21.46
C MET A 155 -3.30 4.03 -21.58
N ALA A 156 -3.80 4.84 -22.52
CA ALA A 156 -5.22 4.92 -22.84
C ALA A 156 -5.82 3.53 -23.12
N GLY A 157 -6.91 3.17 -22.44
CA GLY A 157 -7.55 1.86 -22.54
C GLY A 157 -6.66 0.66 -22.13
N GLY A 158 -5.50 0.92 -21.53
CA GLY A 158 -4.46 -0.08 -21.27
C GLY A 158 -4.15 -0.25 -19.78
N SER A 159 -3.01 -0.89 -19.50
CA SER A 159 -2.49 -1.03 -18.14
C SER A 159 -1.03 -0.60 -18.05
N SER A 160 -0.62 -0.18 -16.86
CA SER A 160 0.78 -0.08 -16.45
C SER A 160 1.08 -1.12 -15.38
N PHE A 161 2.35 -1.43 -15.23
CA PHE A 161 2.87 -2.39 -14.28
C PHE A 161 4.07 -1.78 -13.58
N GLU A 162 4.09 -1.87 -12.26
CA GLU A 162 5.21 -1.47 -11.42
C GLU A 162 5.57 -2.65 -10.54
N SER A 163 6.86 -2.93 -10.43
CA SER A 163 7.34 -4.11 -9.71
C SER A 163 8.44 -3.77 -8.75
N TRP A 164 8.43 -4.43 -7.58
CA TRP A 164 9.47 -4.29 -6.57
C TRP A 164 9.96 -5.67 -6.13
N PRO A 165 11.27 -5.86 -5.92
CA PRO A 165 11.81 -7.13 -5.45
C PRO A 165 11.52 -7.37 -3.97
N GLU A 166 11.04 -6.35 -3.26
CA GLU A 166 10.83 -6.36 -1.81
C GLU A 166 9.32 -6.32 -1.49
N PRO A 167 8.88 -6.90 -0.36
CA PRO A 167 7.48 -6.82 0.06
C PRO A 167 7.05 -5.37 0.34
N VAL A 168 5.92 -4.98 -0.24
CA VAL A 168 5.34 -3.64 -0.13
C VAL A 168 3.99 -3.77 0.57
N PHE A 169 3.83 -3.09 1.70
CA PHE A 169 2.59 -3.10 2.47
C PHE A 169 1.50 -2.27 1.78
N GLN A 170 1.87 -1.10 1.27
CA GLN A 170 0.93 -0.13 0.70
C GLN A 170 1.54 0.63 -0.47
N VAL A 171 0.72 0.97 -1.46
CA VAL A 171 1.04 1.97 -2.49
C VAL A 171 0.03 3.11 -2.43
N VAL A 172 0.50 4.34 -2.60
CA VAL A 172 -0.31 5.55 -2.68
C VAL A 172 -0.18 6.17 -4.08
N LEU A 173 -1.31 6.43 -4.72
CA LEU A 173 -1.42 7.06 -6.03
C LEU A 173 -2.06 8.45 -5.87
N GLY A 174 -1.28 9.50 -6.06
CA GLY A 174 -1.73 10.89 -6.00
C GLY A 174 -1.71 11.58 -7.35
N ASN A 175 -2.32 12.77 -7.43
CA ASN A 175 -2.17 13.70 -8.56
C ASN A 175 -2.43 13.06 -9.95
N ALA A 176 -3.49 12.27 -10.06
CA ALA A 176 -3.91 11.64 -11.31
C ALA A 176 -4.24 12.71 -12.36
N ARG A 177 -3.52 12.68 -13.49
CA ARG A 177 -3.66 13.66 -14.58
C ARG A 177 -3.57 12.98 -15.93
N PHE A 178 -4.28 13.52 -16.90
CA PHE A 178 -4.12 13.11 -18.29
C PHE A 178 -2.81 13.65 -18.84
N ILE A 179 -2.15 12.84 -19.67
CA ILE A 179 -0.93 13.23 -20.37
C ILE A 179 -1.05 12.91 -21.85
N ASP A 180 -0.29 13.65 -22.64
CA ASP A 180 -0.22 13.49 -24.10
C ASP A 180 1.00 12.65 -24.44
N ALA A 181 0.77 11.42 -24.92
CA ALA A 181 1.84 10.49 -25.28
C ALA A 181 2.71 11.03 -26.42
N ASP A 182 2.13 11.82 -27.33
CA ASP A 182 2.82 12.35 -28.51
C ASP A 182 3.76 13.52 -28.15
N LYS A 183 3.61 14.09 -26.95
CA LYS A 183 4.47 15.16 -26.42
C LYS A 183 5.63 14.65 -25.57
N GLY A 184 5.94 13.35 -25.64
CA GLY A 184 7.09 12.77 -24.95
C GLY A 184 6.94 12.66 -23.42
N GLN A 185 5.73 12.79 -22.88
CA GLN A 185 5.45 12.65 -21.45
C GLN A 185 5.37 11.18 -20.99
N VAL A 186 6.07 10.29 -21.70
CA VAL A 186 5.94 8.84 -21.56
C VAL A 186 6.97 8.20 -20.61
N ALA A 187 7.85 9.00 -20.00
CA ALA A 187 8.89 8.51 -19.12
C ALA A 187 8.31 8.02 -17.78
N CYS A 188 8.96 6.99 -17.21
CA CYS A 188 8.74 6.57 -15.84
C CYS A 188 9.65 7.43 -14.93
N ASP A 189 9.04 8.26 -14.09
CA ASP A 189 9.70 9.25 -13.22
C ASP A 189 8.94 9.47 -11.91
#